data_AF-A0A1G3QSR8-F1
#
_entry.id   AF-A0A1G3QSR8-F1
#
_cell.length_a   1.000
_cell.length_b   1.000
_cell.length_c   1.000
_cell.angle_alpha   90.00
_cell.angle_beta   90.00
_cell.angle_gamma   90.00
#
_symmetry.space_group_name_H-M   'P 1'
#
loop_
_entity.id
_entity.type
_entity.pdbx_description
1 polymer ?
#
loop_
_entity_poly.entity_id
_entity_poly.type
_entity_poly.pdbx_seq_one_letter_code
_entity_poly.pdbx_strand_id
1 'polypeptide(L)'
;MKTIRPLRILAVAAAAAFLFACGSAPKPVSAQEAPPAWVLDPPEADAQYMYFVGSGESKTGSMAEGEDFARGALIDEIMRYLGVRIASETTATARASLESYQADVVQTLKSTSAGRVVGLEIAERWVSRREGRTGVYLLARYNKTELAKERRRLEEIFREKVQAISGPEAEGRELEGRGELYQATLRYLEAAAAAFKSDLENAEIKFERNMNQAREAVRRIGLVKLNDNLKVHVGQGFPAGFQLKVVAGSAGSDPGIAGAALRVSYKEMRASGRSSTRSQQAKSGPDGRLSFQPPPPESVGAETLTMALDLDEALESLADVPDRLYAQVEAMEELARTKSVRFAYESLSLAGTIPTGIAVFDLDATGNPITMSETSSGLLAELGKAGFKVVSLPVTAPEIAGRPDNQVIAALAAGYKGQVERAIFGTARISETVQEGQTILIQVSGAVKVVELASGKVLLAVNKTKRAQGSSASAALATAFKKLGEDLGQAIANQLR
;
A
#
# COMPACT_ATOMS: atom_id res chain seq x y z
N MET A 1 -23.43 43.37 -104.94
CA MET A 1 -24.72 42.98 -104.34
C MET A 1 -25.36 44.28 -103.85
N LYS A 2 -26.21 44.91 -104.66
CA LYS A 2 -27.69 44.72 -104.68
C LYS A 2 -28.28 44.85 -103.26
N THR A 3 -29.21 45.74 -102.91
CA THR A 3 -29.86 46.92 -103.49
C THR A 3 -30.96 47.32 -102.48
N ILE A 4 -31.36 48.60 -102.45
CA ILE A 4 -32.75 49.07 -102.22
C ILE A 4 -33.26 49.20 -100.75
N ARG A 5 -33.24 50.46 -100.26
CA ARG A 5 -34.24 51.14 -99.40
C ARG A 5 -35.69 50.85 -99.87
N PRO A 6 -36.83 51.12 -99.18
CA PRO A 6 -37.11 52.25 -98.27
C PRO A 6 -38.14 51.94 -97.13
N LEU A 7 -38.24 52.76 -96.08
CA LEU A 7 -39.29 53.79 -95.82
C LEU A 7 -40.72 53.24 -95.68
N ARG A 8 -41.49 53.93 -94.82
CA ARG A 8 -42.96 54.06 -94.76
C ARG A 8 -43.63 53.08 -93.78
N ILE A 9 -44.61 53.47 -92.96
CA ILE A 9 -45.47 54.66 -92.91
C ILE A 9 -46.37 54.52 -91.67
N LEU A 10 -46.81 55.67 -91.14
CA LEU A 10 -48.10 56.00 -90.49
C LEU A 10 -48.80 54.97 -89.56
N ALA A 11 -49.66 55.36 -88.63
CA ALA A 11 -50.11 56.60 -87.99
C ALA A 11 -51.45 56.21 -87.32
N VAL A 12 -52.03 57.19 -86.63
CA VAL A 12 -53.45 57.30 -86.27
C VAL A 12 -53.79 56.52 -85.00
N ALA A 13 -53.83 57.15 -83.82
CA ALA A 13 -54.70 58.23 -83.35
C ALA A 13 -56.15 57.80 -83.10
N ALA A 14 -56.51 57.69 -81.82
CA ALA A 14 -57.81 58.01 -81.22
C ALA A 14 -57.58 57.94 -79.70
N ALA A 15 -57.49 59.02 -78.92
CA ALA A 15 -58.38 60.16 -78.72
C ALA A 15 -59.76 59.77 -78.16
N ALA A 16 -60.07 60.43 -77.03
CA ALA A 16 -61.31 60.46 -76.26
C ALA A 16 -61.58 59.25 -75.34
N ALA A 17 -62.16 59.40 -74.15
CA ALA A 17 -62.32 60.49 -73.18
C ALA A 17 -63.33 59.92 -72.17
N PHE A 18 -63.01 60.03 -70.87
CA PHE A 18 -63.94 60.13 -69.73
C PHE A 18 -65.05 59.05 -69.59
N LEU A 19 -65.08 58.36 -68.45
CA LEU A 19 -65.89 58.74 -67.27
C LEU A 19 -65.71 57.71 -66.13
N PHE A 20 -65.44 58.23 -64.93
CA PHE A 20 -65.71 57.71 -63.57
C PHE A 20 -65.68 56.20 -63.24
N ALA A 21 -64.85 55.79 -62.27
CA ALA A 21 -65.29 55.01 -61.10
C ALA A 21 -64.13 54.74 -60.12
N CYS A 22 -64.42 54.86 -58.82
CA CYS A 22 -63.54 54.53 -57.71
C CYS A 22 -62.99 53.10 -57.79
N GLY A 23 -61.67 52.97 -57.63
CA GLY A 23 -61.00 51.72 -57.32
C GLY A 23 -59.82 52.02 -56.42
N SER A 24 -59.99 51.83 -55.12
CA SER A 24 -58.90 51.72 -54.15
C SER A 24 -57.98 50.58 -54.59
N ALA A 25 -56.94 50.92 -55.36
CA ALA A 25 -55.82 50.03 -55.58
C ALA A 25 -55.06 49.89 -54.25
N PRO A 26 -54.78 48.66 -53.78
CA PRO A 26 -53.93 48.46 -52.62
C PRO A 26 -52.57 49.08 -52.91
N LYS A 27 -52.01 49.80 -51.93
CA LYS A 27 -50.58 50.12 -51.93
C LYS A 27 -49.81 48.82 -52.18
N PRO A 28 -48.85 48.79 -53.14
CA PRO A 28 -47.98 47.64 -53.30
C PRO A 28 -47.26 47.38 -51.97
N VAL A 29 -47.31 46.12 -51.56
CA VAL A 29 -46.61 45.56 -50.41
C VAL A 29 -45.14 45.92 -50.54
N SER A 30 -44.59 46.52 -49.47
CA SER A 30 -43.22 47.04 -49.40
C SER A 30 -42.18 46.01 -49.82
N ALA A 31 -41.21 46.47 -50.63
CA ALA A 31 -39.97 45.78 -50.95
C ALA A 31 -39.31 45.24 -49.67
N GLN A 32 -39.03 43.95 -49.66
CA GLN A 32 -38.23 43.31 -48.64
C GLN A 32 -36.77 43.73 -48.83
N GLU A 33 -36.20 44.44 -47.88
CA GLU A 33 -34.83 44.95 -47.88
C GLU A 33 -33.84 43.80 -48.12
N ALA A 34 -32.91 43.98 -49.08
CA ALA A 34 -31.93 42.95 -49.40
C ALA A 34 -31.03 42.67 -48.17
N PRO A 35 -30.65 41.40 -47.91
CA PRO A 35 -29.80 41.06 -46.78
C PRO A 35 -28.44 41.77 -46.87
N PRO A 36 -27.89 42.28 -45.75
CA PRO A 36 -26.50 42.70 -45.66
C PRO A 36 -25.54 41.58 -46.10
N ALA A 37 -24.41 41.95 -46.70
CA ALA A 37 -23.45 40.99 -47.22
C ALA A 37 -22.98 39.97 -46.16
N TRP A 38 -22.79 40.42 -44.91
CA TRP A 38 -22.33 39.57 -43.80
C TRP A 38 -23.28 38.41 -43.44
N VAL A 39 -24.56 38.50 -43.83
CA VAL A 39 -25.54 37.42 -43.61
C VAL A 39 -25.24 36.21 -44.48
N LEU A 40 -24.66 36.43 -45.67
CA LEU A 40 -24.31 35.38 -46.63
C LEU A 40 -22.81 35.06 -46.61
N ASP A 41 -21.99 36.07 -46.34
CA ASP A 41 -20.53 35.99 -46.32
C ASP A 41 -19.99 36.73 -45.10
N PRO A 42 -19.82 36.04 -43.95
CA PRO A 42 -19.34 36.63 -42.71
C PRO A 42 -18.00 37.36 -42.93
N PRO A 43 -17.78 38.53 -42.29
CA PRO A 43 -16.53 39.26 -42.45
C PRO A 43 -15.34 38.41 -42.02
N GLU A 44 -14.25 38.45 -42.80
CA GLU A 44 -12.98 37.90 -42.35
C GLU A 44 -12.50 38.62 -41.09
N ALA A 45 -11.73 37.90 -40.27
CA ALA A 45 -11.20 38.43 -39.03
C ALA A 45 -10.21 39.57 -39.29
N ASP A 46 -10.45 40.77 -38.75
CA ASP A 46 -9.62 41.95 -38.97
C ASP A 46 -8.45 42.09 -37.96
N ALA A 47 -7.78 43.24 -37.89
CA ALA A 47 -6.65 43.42 -36.97
C ALA A 47 -7.03 43.30 -35.47
N GLN A 48 -8.28 43.60 -35.09
CA GLN A 48 -8.73 43.73 -33.71
C GLN A 48 -9.76 42.67 -33.32
N TYR A 49 -10.60 42.22 -34.26
CA TYR A 49 -11.79 41.44 -34.00
C TYR A 49 -11.84 40.14 -34.81
N MET A 50 -12.37 39.11 -34.16
CA MET A 50 -12.90 37.90 -34.78
C MET A 50 -14.41 38.04 -34.90
N TYR A 51 -14.99 37.64 -36.01
CA TYR A 51 -16.43 37.73 -36.25
C TYR A 51 -17.09 36.35 -36.17
N PHE A 52 -18.30 36.33 -35.62
CA PHE A 52 -19.13 35.14 -35.47
C PHE A 52 -20.56 35.47 -35.90
N VAL A 53 -21.26 34.54 -36.57
CA VAL A 53 -22.59 34.75 -37.11
C VAL A 53 -23.55 33.68 -36.61
N GLY A 54 -24.55 34.13 -35.84
CA GLY A 54 -25.66 33.29 -35.41
C GLY A 54 -26.92 33.60 -36.19
N SER A 55 -27.64 32.56 -36.63
CA SER A 55 -28.93 32.70 -37.30
C SER A 55 -30.02 31.85 -36.64
N GLY A 56 -31.24 32.36 -36.57
CA GLY A 56 -32.39 31.65 -36.01
C GLY A 56 -33.69 32.01 -36.72
N GLU A 57 -34.58 31.04 -36.93
CA GLU A 57 -35.88 31.24 -37.56
C GLU A 57 -37.01 30.90 -36.60
N SER A 58 -37.91 31.87 -36.36
CA SER A 58 -39.16 31.62 -35.66
C SER A 58 -40.23 31.12 -36.63
N LYS A 59 -40.79 29.95 -36.30
CA LYS A 59 -41.91 29.34 -37.03
C LYS A 59 -43.25 30.00 -36.72
N THR A 60 -43.32 30.80 -35.66
CA THR A 60 -44.52 31.52 -35.21
C THR A 60 -44.53 32.99 -35.66
N GLY A 61 -43.45 33.45 -36.31
CA GLY A 61 -43.26 34.85 -36.69
C GLY A 61 -42.75 35.74 -35.53
N SER A 62 -42.54 35.18 -34.34
CA SER A 62 -42.01 35.87 -33.18
C SER A 62 -40.55 36.28 -33.38
N MET A 63 -40.29 37.59 -33.34
CA MET A 63 -38.92 38.11 -33.43
C MET A 63 -38.06 37.69 -32.23
N ALA A 64 -38.63 37.67 -31.03
CA ALA A 64 -37.93 37.27 -29.81
C ALA A 64 -37.48 35.80 -29.88
N GLU A 65 -38.35 34.91 -30.38
CA GLU A 65 -38.03 33.50 -30.55
C GLU A 65 -36.90 33.30 -31.59
N GLY A 66 -36.97 33.99 -32.73
CA GLY A 66 -35.92 33.93 -33.75
C GLY A 66 -34.57 34.45 -33.22
N GLU A 67 -34.61 35.49 -32.38
CA GLU A 67 -33.42 36.07 -31.76
C GLU A 67 -32.80 35.13 -30.71
N ASP A 68 -33.60 34.44 -29.90
CA ASP A 68 -33.11 33.44 -28.95
C ASP A 68 -32.40 32.27 -29.68
N PHE A 69 -32.96 31.80 -30.80
CA PHE A 69 -32.30 30.79 -31.64
C PHE A 69 -30.99 31.31 -32.25
N ALA A 70 -30.97 32.55 -32.77
CA ALA A 70 -29.77 33.15 -33.33
C ALA A 70 -28.66 33.31 -32.28
N ARG A 71 -29.02 33.67 -31.04
CA ARG A 71 -28.08 33.73 -29.91
C ARG A 71 -27.52 32.35 -29.55
N GLY A 72 -28.37 31.32 -29.53
CA GLY A 72 -27.93 29.93 -29.33
C GLY A 72 -26.91 29.49 -30.38
N ALA A 73 -27.20 29.72 -31.66
CA ALA A 73 -26.28 29.39 -32.76
C ALA A 73 -24.95 30.15 -32.66
N LEU A 74 -24.98 31.42 -32.25
CA LEU A 74 -23.78 32.23 -32.04
C LEU A 74 -22.91 31.68 -30.89
N ILE A 75 -23.53 31.30 -29.78
CA ILE A 75 -22.84 30.66 -28.65
C ILE A 75 -22.17 29.38 -29.12
N ASP A 76 -22.90 28.52 -29.85
CA ASP A 76 -22.34 27.27 -30.37
C ASP A 76 -21.14 27.50 -31.29
N GLU A 77 -21.16 28.57 -32.10
CA GLU A 77 -20.04 28.92 -32.98
C GLU A 77 -18.81 29.40 -32.19
N ILE A 78 -19.01 30.26 -31.18
CA ILE A 78 -17.93 30.71 -30.28
C ILE A 78 -17.35 29.54 -29.48
N MET A 79 -18.21 28.69 -28.93
CA MET A 79 -17.80 27.50 -28.17
C MET A 79 -17.09 26.49 -29.07
N ARG A 80 -17.56 26.33 -30.31
CA ARG A 80 -16.88 25.52 -31.32
C ARG A 80 -15.50 26.11 -31.63
N TYR A 81 -15.36 27.41 -31.82
CA TYR A 81 -14.05 28.02 -32.06
C TYR A 81 -13.07 27.80 -30.89
N LEU A 82 -13.55 27.92 -29.65
CA LEU A 82 -12.78 27.63 -28.45
C LEU A 82 -12.47 26.13 -28.29
N GLY A 83 -13.36 25.26 -28.78
CA GLY A 83 -13.29 23.79 -28.64
C GLY A 83 -12.67 23.02 -29.83
N VAL A 84 -12.53 23.60 -31.03
CA VAL A 84 -12.15 22.89 -32.28
C VAL A 84 -10.66 22.52 -32.40
N ARG A 85 -9.97 22.35 -31.27
CA ARG A 85 -8.69 21.61 -31.24
C ARG A 85 -8.57 20.55 -30.17
N ILE A 86 -9.62 20.25 -29.40
CA ILE A 86 -9.53 19.20 -28.38
C ILE A 86 -10.26 17.95 -28.88
N ALA A 87 -9.50 17.05 -29.48
CA ALA A 87 -9.92 15.68 -29.73
C ALA A 87 -10.12 14.93 -28.39
N SER A 88 -11.24 14.22 -28.25
CA SER A 88 -11.47 13.00 -27.43
C SER A 88 -11.02 12.94 -25.96
N GLU A 89 -10.62 14.03 -25.30
CA GLU A 89 -10.02 13.97 -23.95
C GLU A 89 -10.54 15.06 -22.98
N THR A 90 -11.76 15.58 -23.13
CA THR A 90 -12.27 16.67 -22.25
C THR A 90 -12.63 16.21 -20.83
N THR A 91 -11.92 16.73 -19.80
CA THR A 91 -12.19 16.50 -18.36
C THR A 91 -13.46 17.22 -17.87
N ALA A 92 -14.13 16.73 -16.82
CA ALA A 92 -15.30 17.42 -16.23
C ALA A 92 -14.96 18.79 -15.62
N THR A 93 -13.76 19.05 -15.09
CA THR A 93 -13.37 20.41 -14.67
C THR A 93 -13.19 21.36 -15.87
N ALA A 94 -12.62 20.86 -16.96
CA ALA A 94 -12.56 21.62 -18.21
C ALA A 94 -13.96 21.83 -18.79
N ARG A 95 -14.85 20.82 -18.72
CA ARG A 95 -16.28 20.96 -19.07
C ARG A 95 -16.96 21.99 -18.18
N ALA A 96 -16.79 21.94 -16.87
CA ALA A 96 -17.36 22.91 -15.94
C ALA A 96 -16.83 24.33 -16.18
N SER A 97 -15.55 24.47 -16.53
CA SER A 97 -14.96 25.76 -16.92
C SER A 97 -15.53 26.27 -18.24
N LEU A 98 -15.74 25.36 -19.21
CA LEU A 98 -16.41 25.65 -20.49
C LEU A 98 -17.89 25.99 -20.29
N GLU A 99 -18.60 25.28 -19.42
CA GLU A 99 -20.01 25.50 -19.07
C GLU A 99 -20.20 26.83 -18.33
N SER A 100 -19.31 27.13 -17.37
CA SER A 100 -19.27 28.42 -16.69
C SER A 100 -19.03 29.55 -17.69
N TYR A 101 -18.06 29.37 -18.59
CA TYR A 101 -17.77 30.34 -19.63
C TYR A 101 -18.96 30.49 -20.60
N GLN A 102 -19.58 29.39 -21.01
CA GLN A 102 -20.78 29.39 -21.84
C GLN A 102 -21.92 30.17 -21.16
N ALA A 103 -22.12 29.98 -19.85
CA ALA A 103 -23.11 30.73 -19.08
C ALA A 103 -22.79 32.24 -19.06
N ASP A 104 -21.52 32.63 -18.96
CA ASP A 104 -21.11 34.02 -19.03
C ASP A 104 -21.27 34.62 -20.44
N VAL A 105 -21.04 33.84 -21.49
CA VAL A 105 -21.33 34.24 -22.89
C VAL A 105 -22.84 34.43 -23.08
N VAL A 106 -23.66 33.47 -22.62
CA VAL A 106 -25.13 33.57 -22.64
C VAL A 106 -25.57 34.86 -21.94
N GLN A 107 -25.04 35.12 -20.75
CA GLN A 107 -25.39 36.30 -19.97
C GLN A 107 -24.95 37.59 -20.69
N THR A 108 -23.74 37.62 -21.24
CA THR A 108 -23.17 38.77 -21.95
C THR A 108 -23.99 39.11 -23.19
N LEU A 109 -24.38 38.10 -23.96
CA LEU A 109 -25.22 38.31 -25.14
C LEU A 109 -26.62 38.80 -24.73
N LYS A 110 -27.22 38.23 -23.67
CA LYS A 110 -28.55 38.65 -23.19
C LYS A 110 -28.57 40.03 -22.52
N SER A 111 -27.46 40.49 -21.96
CA SER A 111 -27.38 41.76 -21.23
C SER A 111 -27.10 42.96 -22.13
N THR A 112 -27.84 44.06 -21.96
CA THR A 112 -27.64 45.32 -22.69
C THR A 112 -26.54 46.21 -22.09
N SER A 113 -25.89 45.80 -20.99
CA SER A 113 -24.88 46.55 -20.24
C SER A 113 -23.66 45.68 -19.92
N ALA A 114 -22.45 46.26 -20.00
CA ALA A 114 -21.11 45.68 -19.75
C ALA A 114 -21.09 44.15 -19.49
N GLY A 115 -20.74 43.41 -20.53
CA GLY A 115 -20.66 41.94 -20.52
C GLY A 115 -19.71 41.38 -19.48
N ARG A 116 -20.02 40.20 -18.95
CA ARG A 116 -19.10 39.40 -18.11
C ARG A 116 -17.94 38.85 -18.93
N VAL A 117 -18.16 38.65 -20.22
CA VAL A 117 -17.13 38.27 -21.20
C VAL A 117 -16.55 39.54 -21.81
N VAL A 118 -15.26 39.77 -21.55
CA VAL A 118 -14.56 40.98 -21.99
C VAL A 118 -14.33 40.94 -23.50
N GLY A 119 -14.73 42.01 -24.19
CA GLY A 119 -14.43 42.18 -25.61
C GLY A 119 -15.34 41.44 -26.58
N LEU A 120 -16.43 40.80 -26.11
CA LEU A 120 -17.50 40.23 -26.93
C LEU A 120 -18.68 41.20 -27.03
N GLU A 121 -19.13 41.51 -28.24
CA GLU A 121 -20.29 42.38 -28.48
C GLU A 121 -21.04 42.02 -29.76
N ILE A 122 -22.35 42.31 -29.81
CA ILE A 122 -23.15 42.21 -31.03
C ILE A 122 -22.89 43.47 -31.86
N ALA A 123 -22.27 43.30 -33.02
CA ALA A 123 -21.93 44.39 -33.94
C ALA A 123 -23.12 44.78 -34.80
N GLU A 124 -23.82 43.79 -35.39
CA GLU A 124 -24.96 44.03 -36.28
C GLU A 124 -26.08 43.01 -36.07
N ARG A 125 -27.31 43.43 -36.37
CA ARG A 125 -28.51 42.60 -36.34
C ARG A 125 -29.33 42.82 -37.60
N TRP A 126 -29.71 41.74 -38.27
CA TRP A 126 -30.61 41.78 -39.42
C TRP A 126 -31.82 40.87 -39.22
N VAL A 127 -32.97 41.27 -39.75
CA VAL A 127 -34.24 40.55 -39.59
C VAL A 127 -34.91 40.39 -40.94
N SER A 128 -35.23 39.15 -41.28
CA SER A 128 -36.03 38.79 -42.46
C SER A 128 -37.42 38.36 -42.02
N ARG A 129 -38.47 38.88 -42.66
CA ARG A 129 -39.86 38.39 -42.46
C ARG A 129 -40.38 37.79 -43.74
N ARG A 130 -40.74 36.50 -43.73
CA ARG A 130 -41.29 35.79 -44.90
C ARG A 130 -42.44 34.90 -44.45
N GLU A 131 -43.61 35.02 -45.09
CA GLU A 131 -44.74 34.08 -44.95
C GLU A 131 -45.07 33.69 -43.49
N GLY A 132 -45.17 34.68 -42.60
CA GLY A 132 -45.49 34.43 -41.18
C GLY A 132 -44.33 33.88 -40.35
N ARG A 133 -43.11 33.81 -40.91
CA ARG A 133 -41.86 33.47 -40.21
C ARG A 133 -40.96 34.69 -40.09
N THR A 134 -40.17 34.70 -39.02
CA THR A 134 -39.17 35.75 -38.76
C THR A 134 -37.80 35.10 -38.57
N GLY A 135 -36.89 35.34 -39.51
CA GLY A 135 -35.48 34.99 -39.41
C GLY A 135 -34.68 36.14 -38.80
N VAL A 136 -33.86 35.86 -37.79
CA VAL A 136 -32.97 36.82 -37.14
C VAL A 136 -31.53 36.35 -37.36
N TYR A 137 -30.66 37.30 -37.72
CA TYR A 137 -29.24 37.09 -37.91
C TYR A 137 -28.49 38.07 -37.02
N LEU A 138 -27.47 37.58 -36.33
CA LEU A 138 -26.62 38.35 -35.42
C LEU A 138 -25.18 38.20 -35.85
N LEU A 139 -24.51 39.33 -36.08
CA LEU A 139 -23.07 39.40 -36.22
C LEU A 139 -22.48 39.85 -34.89
N ALA A 140 -21.70 38.99 -34.26
CA ALA A 140 -20.90 39.38 -33.10
C ALA A 140 -19.45 39.59 -33.51
N ARG A 141 -18.80 40.52 -32.82
CA ARG A 141 -17.36 40.71 -32.90
C ARG A 141 -16.76 40.45 -31.53
N TYR A 142 -15.63 39.75 -31.52
CA TYR A 142 -14.88 39.41 -30.31
C TYR A 142 -13.44 39.88 -30.47
N ASN A 143 -12.96 40.73 -29.56
CA ASN A 143 -11.57 41.12 -29.48
C ASN A 143 -10.64 39.90 -29.52
N LYS A 144 -9.74 39.86 -30.52
CA LYS A 144 -8.81 38.75 -30.74
C LYS A 144 -7.89 38.47 -29.55
N THR A 145 -7.48 39.52 -28.83
CA THR A 145 -6.56 39.39 -27.69
C THR A 145 -7.26 38.73 -26.51
N GLU A 146 -8.49 39.14 -26.20
CA GLU A 146 -9.27 38.56 -25.11
C GLU A 146 -9.71 37.12 -25.43
N LEU A 147 -10.17 36.88 -26.66
CA LEU A 147 -10.50 35.53 -27.14
C LEU A 147 -9.30 34.58 -27.06
N ALA A 148 -8.09 35.05 -27.41
CA ALA A 148 -6.87 34.27 -27.31
C ALA A 148 -6.44 34.02 -25.85
N LYS A 149 -6.64 34.98 -24.94
CA LYS A 149 -6.38 34.78 -23.50
C LYS A 149 -7.28 33.70 -22.93
N GLU A 150 -8.58 33.75 -23.23
CA GLU A 150 -9.53 32.77 -22.70
C GLU A 150 -9.24 31.37 -23.23
N ARG A 151 -8.94 31.27 -24.53
CA ARG A 151 -8.48 30.01 -25.12
C ARG A 151 -7.26 29.45 -24.40
N ARG A 152 -6.24 30.26 -24.15
CA ARG A 152 -5.01 29.83 -23.44
C ARG A 152 -5.31 29.36 -22.02
N ARG A 153 -6.16 30.08 -21.28
CA ARG A 153 -6.58 29.71 -19.91
C ARG A 153 -7.19 28.32 -19.89
N LEU A 154 -8.09 28.02 -20.82
CA LEU A 154 -8.74 26.71 -20.93
C LEU A 154 -7.75 25.62 -21.38
N GLU A 155 -6.85 25.91 -22.32
CA GLU A 155 -5.78 25.00 -22.75
C GLU A 155 -4.81 24.66 -21.60
N GLU A 156 -4.50 25.60 -20.71
CA GLU A 156 -3.64 25.40 -19.55
C GLU A 156 -4.26 24.46 -18.51
N ILE A 157 -5.52 24.70 -18.12
CA ILE A 157 -6.28 23.83 -17.20
C ILE A 157 -6.32 22.40 -17.74
N PHE A 158 -6.55 22.25 -19.06
CA PHE A 158 -6.57 20.97 -19.72
C PHE A 158 -5.21 20.27 -19.66
N ARG A 159 -4.15 21.00 -20.02
CA ARG A 159 -2.77 20.47 -20.04
C ARG A 159 -2.34 19.99 -18.65
N GLU A 160 -2.66 20.75 -17.60
CA GLU A 160 -2.33 20.40 -16.22
C GLU A 160 -2.92 19.04 -15.82
N LYS A 161 -4.19 18.77 -16.17
CA LYS A 161 -4.85 17.50 -15.85
C LYS A 161 -4.29 16.31 -16.63
N VAL A 162 -3.99 16.50 -17.91
CA VAL A 162 -3.32 15.46 -18.71
C VAL A 162 -1.91 15.20 -18.18
N GLN A 163 -1.18 16.24 -17.78
CA GLN A 163 0.16 16.12 -17.19
C GLN A 163 0.16 15.44 -15.83
N ALA A 164 -0.87 15.64 -15.00
CA ALA A 164 -1.00 14.97 -13.71
C ALA A 164 -1.00 13.43 -13.82
N ILE A 165 -1.42 12.88 -14.96
CA ILE A 165 -1.39 11.44 -15.22
C ILE A 165 -0.15 11.05 -16.04
N SER A 166 0.09 11.76 -17.15
CA SER A 166 1.15 11.39 -18.10
C SER A 166 2.57 11.69 -17.61
N GLY A 167 2.73 12.64 -16.67
CA GLY A 167 3.99 12.96 -16.02
C GLY A 167 4.53 11.79 -15.20
N PRO A 168 3.81 11.34 -14.14
CA PRO A 168 4.22 10.17 -13.37
C PRO A 168 4.37 8.91 -14.23
N GLU A 169 3.51 8.71 -15.24
CA GLU A 169 3.65 7.58 -16.17
C GLU A 169 4.97 7.63 -16.97
N ALA A 170 5.38 8.82 -17.44
CA ALA A 170 6.64 8.99 -18.16
C ALA A 170 7.85 8.79 -17.25
N GLU A 171 7.82 9.35 -16.03
CA GLU A 171 8.87 9.14 -15.02
C GLU A 171 8.98 7.65 -14.65
N GLY A 172 7.85 6.95 -14.48
CA GLY A 172 7.83 5.51 -14.21
C GLY A 172 8.53 4.71 -15.30
N ARG A 173 8.27 5.02 -16.57
CA ARG A 173 8.97 4.38 -17.72
C ARG A 173 10.46 4.65 -17.73
N GLU A 174 10.87 5.87 -17.42
CA GLU A 174 12.28 6.23 -17.37
C GLU A 174 13.02 5.47 -16.25
N LEU A 175 12.42 5.42 -15.06
CA LEU A 175 12.94 4.69 -13.90
C LEU A 175 13.00 3.19 -14.18
N GLU A 176 11.98 2.63 -14.81
CA GLU A 176 11.96 1.22 -15.21
C GLU A 176 13.08 0.91 -16.22
N GLY A 177 13.31 1.82 -17.19
CA GLY A 177 14.41 1.72 -18.16
C GLY A 177 15.80 1.74 -17.50
N ARG A 178 15.93 2.41 -16.34
CA ARG A 178 17.14 2.42 -15.50
C ARG A 178 17.25 1.21 -14.54
N GLY A 179 16.23 0.36 -14.46
CA GLY A 179 16.17 -0.75 -13.51
C GLY A 179 15.77 -0.35 -12.09
N GLU A 180 15.33 0.89 -11.87
CA GLU A 180 14.82 1.42 -10.60
C GLU A 180 13.36 1.01 -10.38
N LEU A 181 13.12 -0.32 -10.36
CA LEU A 181 11.78 -0.89 -10.45
C LEU A 181 10.84 -0.48 -9.31
N TYR A 182 11.36 -0.30 -8.09
CA TYR A 182 10.54 0.13 -6.96
C TYR A 182 9.99 1.54 -7.16
N GLN A 183 10.86 2.48 -7.55
CA GLN A 183 10.49 3.86 -7.83
C GLN A 183 9.55 3.94 -9.04
N ALA A 184 9.80 3.12 -10.06
CA ALA A 184 8.90 2.99 -11.21
C ALA A 184 7.50 2.54 -10.78
N THR A 185 7.40 1.52 -9.91
CA THR A 185 6.11 1.10 -9.33
C THR A 185 5.40 2.25 -8.64
N LEU A 186 6.08 3.02 -7.78
CA LEU A 186 5.47 4.15 -7.08
C LEU A 186 4.90 5.18 -8.07
N ARG A 187 5.65 5.51 -9.12
CA ARG A 187 5.20 6.46 -10.16
C ARG A 187 4.04 5.95 -11.00
N TYR A 188 4.01 4.65 -11.31
CA TYR A 188 2.86 4.05 -11.98
C TYR A 188 1.62 4.02 -11.09
N LEU A 189 1.75 3.73 -9.79
CA LEU A 189 0.63 3.81 -8.85
C LEU A 189 0.13 5.25 -8.68
N GLU A 190 1.02 6.23 -8.66
CA GLU A 190 0.66 7.66 -8.67
C GLU A 190 -0.11 8.05 -9.95
N ALA A 191 0.35 7.61 -11.13
CA ALA A 191 -0.34 7.83 -12.40
C ALA A 191 -1.73 7.17 -12.41
N ALA A 192 -1.85 5.94 -11.89
CA ALA A 192 -3.12 5.25 -11.74
C ALA A 192 -4.05 6.02 -10.78
N ALA A 193 -3.53 6.47 -9.63
CA ALA A 193 -4.28 7.24 -8.65
C ALA A 193 -4.81 8.56 -9.26
N ALA A 194 -3.98 9.26 -10.02
CA ALA A 194 -4.39 10.45 -10.76
C ALA A 194 -5.43 10.14 -11.83
N ALA A 195 -5.32 8.99 -12.51
CA ALA A 195 -6.24 8.61 -13.58
C ALA A 195 -7.65 8.31 -13.06
N PHE A 196 -7.82 7.52 -12.00
CA PHE A 196 -9.18 7.20 -11.52
C PHE A 196 -9.87 8.41 -10.85
N LYS A 197 -9.09 9.34 -10.28
CA LYS A 197 -9.58 10.62 -9.75
C LYS A 197 -9.84 11.65 -10.84
N SER A 198 -9.54 11.34 -12.09
CA SER A 198 -9.68 12.24 -13.22
C SER A 198 -10.96 11.94 -14.00
N ASP A 199 -11.61 13.01 -14.43
CA ASP A 199 -12.81 12.97 -15.27
C ASP A 199 -12.49 12.85 -16.78
N LEU A 200 -11.33 12.30 -17.14
CA LEU A 200 -10.96 12.12 -18.55
C LEU A 200 -11.79 10.99 -19.15
N GLU A 201 -12.19 11.12 -20.41
CA GLU A 201 -12.96 10.08 -21.12
C GLU A 201 -12.21 8.74 -21.16
N ASN A 202 -10.87 8.77 -21.28
CA ASN A 202 -10.01 7.59 -21.28
C ASN A 202 -9.32 7.33 -19.92
N ALA A 203 -9.82 7.89 -18.82
CA ALA A 203 -9.27 7.72 -17.48
C ALA A 203 -9.10 6.25 -17.08
N GLU A 204 -10.12 5.42 -17.34
CA GLU A 204 -10.09 3.99 -17.03
C GLU A 204 -8.99 3.25 -17.81
N ILE A 205 -8.85 3.51 -19.10
CA ILE A 205 -7.80 2.91 -19.92
C ILE A 205 -6.41 3.30 -19.39
N LYS A 206 -6.23 4.57 -18.99
CA LYS A 206 -4.98 5.04 -18.39
C LYS A 206 -4.73 4.41 -17.02
N PHE A 207 -5.77 4.25 -16.20
CA PHE A 207 -5.69 3.56 -14.91
C PHE A 207 -5.21 2.12 -15.09
N GLU A 208 -5.90 1.34 -15.93
CA GLU A 208 -5.56 -0.07 -16.17
C GLU A 208 -4.14 -0.24 -16.72
N ARG A 209 -3.74 0.61 -17.67
CA ARG A 209 -2.39 0.61 -18.22
C ARG A 209 -1.34 0.83 -17.13
N ASN A 210 -1.52 1.83 -16.27
CA ASN A 210 -0.56 2.15 -15.21
C ASN A 210 -0.55 1.05 -14.13
N MET A 211 -1.70 0.49 -13.76
CA MET A 211 -1.77 -0.67 -12.86
C MET A 211 -1.05 -1.90 -13.43
N ASN A 212 -1.17 -2.15 -14.74
CA ASN A 212 -0.43 -3.23 -15.40
C ASN A 212 1.09 -2.99 -15.34
N GLN A 213 1.53 -1.77 -15.61
CA GLN A 213 2.95 -1.39 -15.54
C GLN A 213 3.51 -1.52 -14.11
N ALA A 214 2.76 -1.07 -13.10
CA ALA A 214 3.12 -1.24 -11.69
C ALA A 214 3.29 -2.72 -11.32
N ARG A 215 2.36 -3.59 -11.73
CA ARG A 215 2.41 -5.02 -11.47
C ARG A 215 3.60 -5.70 -12.16
N GLU A 216 3.88 -5.36 -13.42
CA GLU A 216 5.04 -5.91 -14.13
C GLU A 216 6.37 -5.48 -13.51
N ALA A 217 6.48 -4.22 -13.06
CA ALA A 217 7.64 -3.74 -12.32
C ALA A 217 7.81 -4.54 -11.01
N VAL A 218 6.76 -4.70 -10.20
CA VAL A 218 6.83 -5.49 -8.94
C VAL A 218 7.15 -6.96 -9.20
N ARG A 219 6.59 -7.57 -10.25
CA ARG A 219 6.88 -8.97 -10.61
C ARG A 219 8.38 -9.21 -10.77
N ARG A 220 9.08 -8.25 -11.36
CA ARG A 220 10.53 -8.26 -11.59
C ARG A 220 11.36 -7.91 -10.35
N ILE A 221 10.76 -7.50 -9.23
CA ILE A 221 11.46 -7.30 -7.96
C ILE A 221 11.64 -8.64 -7.24
N GLY A 222 12.88 -9.00 -6.95
CA GLY A 222 13.27 -10.17 -6.18
C GLY A 222 13.79 -9.79 -4.80
N LEU A 223 13.50 -10.64 -3.79
CA LEU A 223 14.02 -10.52 -2.43
C LEU A 223 14.93 -11.73 -2.15
N VAL A 224 16.24 -11.50 -2.05
CA VAL A 224 17.24 -12.56 -1.88
C VAL A 224 17.87 -12.48 -0.49
N LYS A 225 17.68 -13.52 0.33
CA LYS A 225 18.34 -13.65 1.63
C LYS A 225 19.86 -13.80 1.43
N LEU A 226 20.64 -13.00 2.15
CA LEU A 226 22.11 -13.09 2.15
C LEU A 226 22.64 -13.90 3.34
N ASN A 227 21.83 -14.03 4.39
CA ASN A 227 22.05 -14.95 5.51
C ASN A 227 20.71 -15.55 5.98
N ASP A 228 20.78 -16.58 6.81
CA ASP A 228 19.62 -17.22 7.43
C ASP A 228 20.05 -18.09 8.62
N ASN A 229 19.09 -18.62 9.38
CA ASN A 229 19.31 -19.56 10.47
C ASN A 229 20.27 -19.04 11.54
N LEU A 230 20.14 -17.76 11.89
CA LEU A 230 21.00 -17.14 12.91
C LEU A 230 20.74 -17.77 14.28
N LYS A 231 21.80 -17.90 15.08
CA LYS A 231 21.72 -18.33 16.47
C LYS A 231 22.10 -17.18 17.38
N VAL A 232 21.32 -16.98 18.43
CA VAL A 232 21.51 -15.91 19.41
C VAL A 232 21.15 -16.44 20.78
N HIS A 233 21.71 -15.85 21.83
CA HIS A 233 21.31 -16.17 23.19
C HIS A 233 20.27 -15.19 23.69
N VAL A 234 19.33 -15.67 24.50
CA VAL A 234 18.33 -14.81 25.18
C VAL A 234 19.03 -13.66 25.89
N GLY A 235 18.52 -12.44 25.67
CA GLY A 235 19.06 -11.20 26.24
C GLY A 235 20.35 -10.67 25.58
N GLN A 236 20.90 -11.36 24.57
CA GLN A 236 22.04 -10.89 23.80
C GLN A 236 21.65 -10.35 22.42
N GLY A 237 22.42 -9.39 21.91
CA GLY A 237 22.29 -8.93 20.54
C GLY A 237 22.66 -10.02 19.54
N PHE A 238 22.00 -10.01 18.38
CA PHE A 238 22.33 -10.94 17.30
C PHE A 238 23.78 -10.74 16.83
N PRO A 239 24.51 -11.83 16.50
CA PRO A 239 25.92 -11.77 16.07
C PRO A 239 26.10 -11.06 14.72
N ALA A 240 25.04 -11.01 13.91
CA ALA A 240 24.94 -10.25 12.67
C ALA A 240 23.49 -9.79 12.47
N GLY A 241 23.28 -8.73 11.68
CA GLY A 241 21.94 -8.37 11.22
C GLY A 241 21.37 -9.41 10.25
N PHE A 242 20.05 -9.45 10.11
CA PHE A 242 19.37 -10.17 9.03
C PHE A 242 19.57 -9.41 7.74
N GLN A 243 20.17 -10.06 6.75
CA GLN A 243 20.66 -9.44 5.53
C GLN A 243 19.86 -9.90 4.32
N LEU A 244 19.40 -8.92 3.56
CA LEU A 244 18.60 -9.08 2.34
C LEU A 244 19.25 -8.27 1.22
N LYS A 245 19.10 -8.74 -0.02
CA LYS A 245 19.31 -7.93 -1.22
C LYS A 245 18.00 -7.85 -2.01
N VAL A 246 17.55 -6.64 -2.30
CA VAL A 246 16.47 -6.36 -3.25
C VAL A 246 17.08 -6.26 -4.64
N VAL A 247 16.57 -7.03 -5.59
CA VAL A 247 17.15 -7.14 -6.94
C VAL A 247 16.13 -6.97 -8.04
N ALA A 248 16.58 -6.49 -9.20
CA ALA A 248 15.82 -6.48 -10.45
C ALA A 248 15.98 -7.84 -11.15
N GLY A 249 15.27 -8.85 -10.64
CA GLY A 249 15.37 -10.24 -11.07
C GLY A 249 15.00 -11.19 -9.94
N SER A 250 15.71 -12.30 -9.83
CA SER A 250 15.47 -13.34 -8.82
C SER A 250 16.74 -13.92 -8.18
N ALA A 251 17.92 -13.63 -8.74
CA ALA A 251 19.21 -14.13 -8.26
C ALA A 251 20.00 -13.05 -7.49
N GLY A 252 20.86 -13.48 -6.58
CA GLY A 252 21.72 -12.55 -5.81
C GLY A 252 22.73 -11.78 -6.68
N SER A 253 23.05 -12.29 -7.87
CA SER A 253 23.89 -11.64 -8.89
C SER A 253 23.17 -10.53 -9.64
N ASP A 254 21.85 -10.49 -9.61
CA ASP A 254 21.07 -9.51 -10.36
C ASP A 254 21.29 -8.09 -9.80
N PRO A 255 21.10 -7.04 -10.63
CA PRO A 255 21.28 -5.66 -10.22
C PRO A 255 20.46 -5.32 -8.97
N GLY A 256 21.07 -4.61 -8.02
CA GLY A 256 20.39 -4.20 -6.79
C GLY A 256 19.43 -3.05 -7.02
N ILE A 257 18.30 -3.04 -6.32
CA ILE A 257 17.32 -1.95 -6.36
C ILE A 257 17.51 -1.09 -5.12
N ALA A 258 17.97 0.14 -5.31
CA ALA A 258 18.18 1.10 -4.22
C ALA A 258 16.88 1.71 -3.72
N GLY A 259 16.83 2.08 -2.43
CA GLY A 259 15.72 2.84 -1.85
C GLY A 259 14.38 2.11 -1.75
N ALA A 260 14.35 0.80 -2.00
CA ALA A 260 13.13 -0.01 -1.89
C ALA A 260 12.71 -0.10 -0.43
N ALA A 261 11.48 0.31 -0.11
CA ALA A 261 10.94 0.20 1.24
C ALA A 261 10.51 -1.24 1.53
N LEU A 262 10.84 -1.69 2.73
CA LEU A 262 10.58 -3.03 3.23
C LEU A 262 9.97 -2.92 4.62
N ARG A 263 8.91 -3.69 4.84
CA ARG A 263 8.34 -3.94 6.16
C ARG A 263 9.06 -5.11 6.80
N VAL A 264 9.64 -4.88 7.97
CA VAL A 264 10.28 -5.90 8.79
C VAL A 264 9.38 -6.22 9.97
N SER A 265 8.94 -7.47 10.07
CA SER A 265 8.05 -7.94 11.12
C SER A 265 8.69 -9.08 11.92
N TYR A 266 8.68 -8.95 13.24
CA TYR A 266 9.27 -9.91 14.18
C TYR A 266 8.47 -9.97 15.49
N LYS A 267 8.67 -11.04 16.26
CA LYS A 267 8.00 -11.22 17.55
C LYS A 267 8.65 -10.35 18.63
N GLU A 268 7.81 -9.72 19.43
CA GLU A 268 8.20 -8.95 20.61
C GLU A 268 7.31 -9.37 21.79
N MET A 269 7.92 -9.59 22.95
CA MET A 269 7.18 -9.82 24.18
C MET A 269 6.80 -8.48 24.80
N ARG A 270 5.52 -8.30 25.13
CA ARG A 270 5.07 -7.11 25.86
C ARG A 270 5.40 -7.26 27.35
N ALA A 271 5.45 -6.14 28.06
CA ALA A 271 5.60 -6.12 29.53
C ALA A 271 4.55 -6.97 30.27
N SER A 272 3.41 -7.27 29.64
CA SER A 272 2.36 -8.16 30.16
C SER A 272 2.64 -9.66 29.97
N GLY A 273 3.78 -10.05 29.40
CA GLY A 273 4.16 -11.43 29.11
C GLY A 273 3.48 -12.05 27.87
N ARG A 274 2.65 -11.29 27.14
CA ARG A 274 2.04 -11.73 25.89
C ARG A 274 2.93 -11.42 24.69
N SER A 275 3.04 -12.36 23.75
CA SER A 275 3.71 -12.12 22.47
C SER A 275 2.86 -11.25 21.56
N SER A 276 3.50 -10.31 20.88
CA SER A 276 2.91 -9.55 19.76
C SER A 276 3.88 -9.44 18.59
N THR A 277 3.36 -9.20 17.40
CA THR A 277 4.19 -8.88 16.23
C THR A 277 4.47 -7.39 16.21
N ARG A 278 5.74 -7.01 16.12
CA ARG A 278 6.18 -5.65 15.87
C ARG A 278 6.59 -5.51 14.41
N SER A 279 6.25 -4.38 13.80
CA SER A 279 6.63 -4.04 12.43
C SER A 279 7.40 -2.74 12.39
N GLN A 280 8.44 -2.67 11.55
CA GLN A 280 9.23 -1.47 11.28
C GLN A 280 9.47 -1.34 9.78
N GLN A 281 9.61 -0.11 9.28
CA GLN A 281 10.02 0.12 7.91
C GLN A 281 11.54 0.29 7.82
N ALA A 282 12.12 -0.24 6.75
CA ALA A 282 13.52 -0.04 6.39
C ALA A 282 13.65 0.14 4.88
N LYS A 283 14.73 0.76 4.41
CA LYS A 283 14.99 0.95 2.97
C LYS A 283 16.28 0.26 2.56
N SER A 284 16.30 -0.30 1.35
CA SER A 284 17.54 -0.83 0.77
C SER A 284 18.53 0.30 0.47
N GLY A 285 19.82 0.01 0.66
CA GLY A 285 20.92 0.91 0.31
C GLY A 285 21.21 0.98 -1.20
N PRO A 286 22.25 1.71 -1.62
CA PRO A 286 22.56 1.95 -3.04
C PRO A 286 22.80 0.69 -3.89
N ASP A 287 23.26 -0.41 -3.29
CA ASP A 287 23.50 -1.69 -3.95
C ASP A 287 22.33 -2.68 -3.78
N GLY A 288 21.19 -2.19 -3.30
CA GLY A 288 19.99 -2.96 -2.99
C GLY A 288 20.08 -3.76 -1.70
N ARG A 289 21.14 -3.64 -0.90
CA ARG A 289 21.26 -4.38 0.37
C ARG A 289 20.53 -3.70 1.52
N LEU A 290 19.96 -4.52 2.39
CA LEU A 290 19.43 -4.14 3.70
C LEU A 290 20.03 -5.06 4.76
N SER A 291 20.45 -4.48 5.90
CA SER A 291 20.80 -5.23 7.11
C SER A 291 19.94 -4.70 8.25
N PHE A 292 19.14 -5.55 8.86
CA PHE A 292 18.27 -5.19 9.99
C PHE A 292 18.64 -5.99 11.23
N GLN A 293 18.74 -5.31 12.38
CA GLN A 293 19.06 -5.95 13.65
C GLN A 293 17.88 -5.77 14.62
N PRO A 294 17.08 -6.82 14.89
CA PRO A 294 16.02 -6.75 15.88
C PRO A 294 16.61 -6.64 17.30
N PRO A 295 15.80 -6.24 18.29
CA PRO A 295 16.19 -6.31 19.69
C PRO A 295 16.54 -7.75 20.11
N PRO A 296 17.34 -7.92 21.18
CA PRO A 296 17.62 -9.23 21.77
C PRO A 296 16.33 -10.03 22.05
N PRO A 297 16.31 -11.34 21.80
CA PRO A 297 15.14 -12.15 22.11
C PRO A 297 14.99 -12.33 23.63
N GLU A 298 13.74 -12.39 24.08
CA GLU A 298 13.39 -12.54 25.50
C GLU A 298 12.96 -13.97 25.87
N SER A 299 12.75 -14.83 24.87
CA SER A 299 12.36 -16.23 25.06
C SER A 299 13.24 -17.18 24.25
N VAL A 300 13.36 -18.41 24.74
CA VAL A 300 14.04 -19.52 24.05
C VAL A 300 13.14 -20.07 22.95
N GLY A 301 13.75 -20.51 21.84
CA GLY A 301 13.09 -21.31 20.82
C GLY A 301 13.40 -20.86 19.39
N ALA A 302 12.83 -21.61 18.44
CA ALA A 302 12.86 -21.26 17.03
C ALA A 302 11.81 -20.18 16.73
N GLU A 303 12.24 -19.11 16.07
CA GLU A 303 11.38 -17.99 15.69
C GLU A 303 11.69 -17.53 14.26
N THR A 304 10.85 -16.61 13.76
CA THR A 304 11.02 -16.07 12.41
C THR A 304 10.94 -14.56 12.38
N LEU A 305 11.73 -13.95 11.50
CA LEU A 305 11.65 -12.55 11.10
C LEU A 305 11.24 -12.50 9.63
N THR A 306 10.23 -11.70 9.30
CA THR A 306 9.74 -11.55 7.93
C THR A 306 10.15 -10.18 7.38
N MET A 307 10.69 -10.14 6.16
CA MET A 307 10.86 -8.91 5.40
C MET A 307 9.97 -8.97 4.16
N ALA A 308 9.13 -7.97 3.95
CA ALA A 308 8.23 -7.87 2.81
C ALA A 308 8.38 -6.52 2.12
N LEU A 309 8.16 -6.47 0.80
CA LEU A 309 8.10 -5.20 0.07
C LEU A 309 6.96 -4.34 0.63
N ASP A 310 7.23 -3.07 0.96
CA ASP A 310 6.23 -2.15 1.49
C ASP A 310 5.74 -1.19 0.39
N LEU A 311 4.44 -1.29 0.09
CA LEU A 311 3.74 -0.45 -0.88
C LEU A 311 2.47 0.17 -0.27
N ASP A 312 2.25 0.03 1.04
CA ASP A 312 0.98 0.37 1.67
C ASP A 312 0.65 1.86 1.52
N GLU A 313 1.64 2.76 1.67
CA GLU A 313 1.46 4.21 1.49
C GLU A 313 1.03 4.56 0.05
N ALA A 314 1.59 3.87 -0.95
CA ALA A 314 1.22 4.11 -2.35
C ALA A 314 -0.18 3.57 -2.66
N LEU A 315 -0.53 2.42 -2.09
CA LEU A 315 -1.83 1.78 -2.26
C LEU A 315 -2.96 2.51 -1.52
N GLU A 316 -2.67 3.23 -0.43
CA GLU A 316 -3.65 4.05 0.28
C GLU A 316 -4.31 5.09 -0.64
N SER A 317 -3.55 5.64 -1.59
CA SER A 317 -4.07 6.60 -2.58
C SER A 317 -5.12 6.03 -3.54
N LEU A 318 -5.21 4.69 -3.59
CA LEU A 318 -6.12 3.87 -4.41
C LEU A 318 -7.23 3.22 -3.56
N ALA A 319 -7.37 3.54 -2.27
CA ALA A 319 -8.35 2.92 -1.38
C ALA A 319 -9.81 3.17 -1.82
N ASP A 320 -10.08 4.35 -2.41
CA ASP A 320 -11.42 4.79 -2.83
C ASP A 320 -11.72 4.51 -4.32
N VAL A 321 -11.04 3.54 -4.94
CA VAL A 321 -11.34 3.18 -6.33
C VAL A 321 -12.77 2.63 -6.45
N PRO A 322 -13.50 2.94 -7.54
CA PRO A 322 -14.83 2.37 -7.76
C PRO A 322 -14.76 0.85 -7.98
N ASP A 323 -15.81 0.12 -7.62
CA ASP A 323 -15.88 -1.36 -7.66
C ASP A 323 -15.37 -1.97 -8.98
N ARG A 324 -15.67 -1.35 -10.11
CA ARG A 324 -15.23 -1.79 -11.46
C ARG A 324 -13.71 -1.81 -11.65
N LEU A 325 -12.97 -1.02 -10.87
CA LEU A 325 -11.51 -0.90 -10.88
C LEU A 325 -10.82 -1.59 -9.70
N TYR A 326 -11.61 -2.13 -8.76
CA TYR A 326 -11.10 -2.71 -7.52
C TYR A 326 -10.27 -3.98 -7.77
N ALA A 327 -10.66 -4.79 -8.75
CA ALA A 327 -9.96 -6.03 -9.10
C ALA A 327 -8.48 -5.79 -9.48
N GLN A 328 -8.17 -4.65 -10.10
CA GLN A 328 -6.81 -4.27 -10.47
C GLN A 328 -5.97 -3.92 -9.22
N VAL A 329 -6.57 -3.27 -8.22
CA VAL A 329 -5.93 -2.94 -6.95
C VAL A 329 -5.72 -4.20 -6.11
N GLU A 330 -6.74 -5.05 -5.97
CA GLU A 330 -6.64 -6.32 -5.26
C GLU A 330 -5.53 -7.20 -5.82
N ALA A 331 -5.44 -7.35 -7.14
CA ALA A 331 -4.36 -8.11 -7.78
C ALA A 331 -2.96 -7.52 -7.54
N MET A 332 -2.85 -6.20 -7.37
CA MET A 332 -1.60 -5.54 -7.01
C MET A 332 -1.23 -5.81 -5.56
N GLU A 333 -2.19 -5.74 -4.63
CA GLU A 333 -1.97 -6.07 -3.22
C GLU A 333 -1.57 -7.54 -3.04
N GLU A 334 -2.25 -8.46 -3.71
CA GLU A 334 -1.91 -9.88 -3.68
C GLU A 334 -0.48 -10.12 -4.16
N LEU A 335 -0.10 -9.50 -5.28
CA LEU A 335 1.27 -9.55 -5.78
C LEU A 335 2.26 -8.99 -4.76
N ALA A 336 1.99 -7.83 -4.16
CA ALA A 336 2.84 -7.24 -3.14
C ALA A 336 3.02 -8.17 -1.93
N ARG A 337 1.96 -8.83 -1.46
CA ARG A 337 1.99 -9.82 -0.37
C ARG A 337 2.89 -11.01 -0.70
N THR A 338 3.00 -11.42 -1.96
CA THR A 338 3.93 -12.49 -2.37
C THR A 338 5.40 -12.09 -2.29
N LYS A 339 5.72 -10.79 -2.30
CA LYS A 339 7.08 -10.27 -2.21
C LYS A 339 7.52 -10.20 -0.75
N SER A 340 7.72 -11.37 -0.16
CA SER A 340 8.21 -11.53 1.21
C SER A 340 9.19 -12.68 1.36
N VAL A 341 10.10 -12.56 2.32
CA VAL A 341 11.02 -13.61 2.75
C VAL A 341 10.95 -13.80 4.27
N ARG A 342 11.09 -15.04 4.71
CA ARG A 342 11.18 -15.39 6.12
C ARG A 342 12.61 -15.84 6.44
N PHE A 343 13.17 -15.23 7.46
CA PHE A 343 14.43 -15.63 8.08
C PHE A 343 14.10 -16.45 9.33
N ALA A 344 14.73 -17.61 9.46
CA ALA A 344 14.67 -18.40 10.67
C ALA A 344 15.80 -17.97 11.62
N TYR A 345 15.52 -17.99 12.92
CA TYR A 345 16.55 -17.91 13.94
C TYR A 345 16.21 -18.76 15.16
N GLU A 346 17.24 -19.12 15.92
CA GLU A 346 17.12 -19.91 17.14
C GLU A 346 17.66 -19.07 18.31
N SER A 347 16.79 -18.82 19.29
CA SER A 347 17.15 -18.19 20.57
C SER A 347 17.46 -19.27 21.60
N LEU A 348 18.69 -19.27 22.11
CA LEU A 348 19.24 -20.27 23.03
C LEU A 348 19.35 -19.70 24.45
N SER A 349 19.10 -20.52 25.47
CA SER A 349 19.42 -20.15 26.85
C SER A 349 20.91 -20.31 27.13
N LEU A 350 21.48 -19.35 27.86
CA LEU A 350 22.81 -19.49 28.45
C LEU A 350 22.83 -20.38 29.69
N ALA A 351 21.69 -20.89 30.16
CA ALA A 351 21.62 -21.66 31.40
C ALA A 351 22.56 -22.87 31.42
N GLY A 352 22.78 -23.53 30.28
CA GLY A 352 23.74 -24.64 30.18
C GLY A 352 25.20 -24.23 30.37
N THR A 353 25.54 -22.96 30.13
CA THR A 353 26.92 -22.46 30.25
C THR A 353 27.30 -22.04 31.68
N ILE A 354 26.31 -21.92 32.56
CA ILE A 354 26.48 -21.48 33.95
C ILE A 354 26.99 -22.66 34.79
N PRO A 355 28.18 -22.56 35.41
CA PRO A 355 28.71 -23.61 36.28
C PRO A 355 27.72 -23.97 37.38
N THR A 356 27.27 -25.23 37.40
CA THR A 356 26.19 -25.71 38.26
C THR A 356 26.68 -26.88 39.12
N GLY A 357 26.60 -26.74 40.44
CA GLY A 357 26.92 -27.81 41.38
C GLY A 357 25.75 -28.76 41.63
N ILE A 358 25.99 -30.05 41.86
CA ILE A 358 24.96 -31.05 42.19
C ILE A 358 25.22 -31.63 43.58
N ALA A 359 24.22 -31.50 44.45
CA ALA A 359 24.19 -31.90 45.85
C ALA A 359 22.89 -32.69 46.15
N VAL A 360 22.77 -33.88 45.57
CA VAL A 360 21.58 -34.73 45.69
C VAL A 360 21.95 -36.06 46.33
N PHE A 361 21.18 -36.48 47.34
CA PHE A 361 21.48 -37.67 48.13
C PHE A 361 20.36 -38.70 48.05
N ASP A 362 20.77 -39.96 47.95
CA ASP A 362 19.86 -41.11 48.02
C ASP A 362 19.67 -41.48 49.50
N LEU A 363 18.41 -41.70 49.88
CA LEU A 363 17.96 -42.01 51.23
C LEU A 363 17.18 -43.32 51.24
N ASP A 364 17.24 -44.03 52.36
CA ASP A 364 16.35 -45.17 52.59
C ASP A 364 14.89 -44.74 52.87
N ALA A 365 14.02 -45.72 53.09
CA ALA A 365 12.61 -45.47 53.39
C ALA A 365 12.39 -44.67 54.69
N THR A 366 13.32 -44.76 55.64
CA THR A 366 13.29 -44.03 56.92
C THR A 366 13.85 -42.61 56.81
N GLY A 367 14.54 -42.29 55.71
CA GLY A 367 15.14 -40.98 55.46
C GLY A 367 16.61 -40.89 55.83
N ASN A 368 17.26 -42.01 56.15
CA ASN A 368 18.69 -42.03 56.42
C ASN A 368 19.47 -42.11 55.09
N PRO A 369 20.62 -41.42 54.98
CA PRO A 369 21.46 -41.50 53.79
C PRO A 369 21.97 -42.92 53.56
N ILE A 370 21.91 -43.37 52.31
CA ILE A 370 22.55 -44.62 51.87
C ILE A 370 23.86 -44.32 51.15
N THR A 371 24.73 -45.32 51.04
CA THR A 371 26.06 -45.17 50.40
C THR A 371 26.00 -45.00 48.89
N MET A 372 24.82 -45.15 48.27
CA MET A 372 24.60 -44.95 46.84
C MET A 372 24.51 -43.46 46.50
N SER A 373 24.95 -43.10 45.30
CA SER A 373 24.84 -41.75 44.75
C SER A 373 24.27 -41.78 43.32
N GLU A 374 23.35 -42.71 43.07
CA GLU A 374 22.86 -43.05 41.74
C GLU A 374 21.95 -41.96 41.17
N THR A 375 21.15 -41.28 42.00
CA THR A 375 20.35 -40.13 41.53
C THR A 375 21.26 -38.98 41.07
N SER A 376 22.32 -38.68 41.82
CA SER A 376 23.33 -37.68 41.43
C SER A 376 24.05 -38.09 40.14
N SER A 377 24.42 -39.37 39.99
CA SER A 377 25.02 -39.91 38.76
C SER A 377 24.10 -39.79 37.54
N GLY A 378 22.81 -40.11 37.70
CA GLY A 378 21.81 -39.95 36.63
C GLY A 378 21.63 -38.49 36.21
N LEU A 379 21.56 -37.57 37.19
CA LEU A 379 21.49 -36.12 36.94
C LEU A 379 22.72 -35.61 36.19
N LEU A 380 23.93 -35.97 36.64
CA LEU A 380 25.18 -35.57 35.98
C LEU A 380 25.22 -36.06 34.53
N ALA A 381 24.85 -37.33 34.30
CA ALA A 381 24.85 -37.92 32.97
C ALA A 381 23.86 -37.19 32.04
N GLU A 382 22.63 -36.96 32.48
CA GLU A 382 21.60 -36.38 31.62
C GLU A 382 21.82 -34.88 31.36
N LEU A 383 22.20 -34.12 32.38
CA LEU A 383 22.54 -32.70 32.22
C LEU A 383 23.81 -32.53 31.38
N GLY A 384 24.80 -33.43 31.52
CA GLY A 384 26.00 -33.46 30.70
C GLY A 384 25.70 -33.72 29.22
N LYS A 385 24.82 -34.70 28.90
CA LYS A 385 24.30 -34.90 27.53
C LYS A 385 23.56 -33.65 27.02
N ALA A 386 22.87 -32.96 27.91
CA ALA A 386 22.19 -31.71 27.61
C ALA A 386 23.16 -30.49 27.52
N GLY A 387 24.47 -30.68 27.63
CA GLY A 387 25.48 -29.64 27.47
C GLY A 387 25.58 -28.66 28.64
N PHE A 388 25.01 -29.00 29.80
CA PHE A 388 25.18 -28.20 31.01
C PHE A 388 26.57 -28.40 31.60
N LYS A 389 27.19 -27.32 32.09
CA LYS A 389 28.42 -27.38 32.90
C LYS A 389 28.07 -27.78 34.34
N VAL A 390 27.99 -29.08 34.59
CA VAL A 390 27.66 -29.63 35.91
C VAL A 390 28.85 -30.29 36.59
N VAL A 391 28.95 -30.11 37.90
CA VAL A 391 29.94 -30.77 38.77
C VAL A 391 29.26 -31.29 40.03
N SER A 392 29.73 -32.41 40.58
CA SER A 392 29.28 -32.83 41.92
C SER A 392 29.92 -31.96 42.99
N LEU A 393 29.14 -31.53 43.98
CA LEU A 393 29.64 -30.78 45.11
C LEU A 393 30.03 -31.74 46.26
N PRO A 394 31.23 -31.61 46.85
CA PRO A 394 31.66 -32.40 48.00
C PRO A 394 30.95 -31.96 49.30
N VAL A 395 29.63 -32.14 49.34
CA VAL A 395 28.79 -31.96 50.53
C VAL A 395 28.41 -33.31 51.12
N THR A 396 27.95 -33.31 52.36
CA THR A 396 27.44 -34.47 53.08
C THR A 396 25.93 -34.44 53.19
N ALA A 397 25.29 -35.61 53.27
CA ALA A 397 23.83 -35.70 53.31
C ALA A 397 23.19 -34.90 54.47
N PRO A 398 23.72 -34.85 55.70
CA PRO A 398 23.15 -34.03 56.79
C PRO A 398 23.17 -32.51 56.52
N GLU A 399 23.99 -32.04 55.59
CA GLU A 399 24.01 -30.62 55.21
C GLU A 399 22.83 -30.23 54.32
N ILE A 400 22.15 -31.22 53.71
CA ILE A 400 21.02 -31.04 52.79
C ILE A 400 19.74 -31.67 53.36
N ALA A 401 19.77 -32.96 53.70
CA ALA A 401 18.61 -33.73 54.09
C ALA A 401 18.02 -33.24 55.42
N GLY A 402 16.71 -32.99 55.44
CA GLY A 402 15.99 -32.52 56.64
C GLY A 402 16.24 -31.07 57.02
N ARG A 403 17.06 -30.32 56.28
CA ARG A 403 17.29 -28.89 56.52
C ARG A 403 16.32 -28.00 55.75
N PRO A 404 15.93 -26.85 56.31
CA PRO A 404 15.18 -25.83 55.57
C PRO A 404 15.96 -25.31 54.36
N ASP A 405 15.27 -25.06 53.24
CA ASP A 405 15.90 -24.62 51.98
C ASP A 405 16.82 -23.42 52.15
N ASN A 406 16.38 -22.40 52.90
CA ASN A 406 17.16 -21.18 53.11
C ASN A 406 18.51 -21.45 53.79
N GLN A 407 18.57 -22.43 54.70
CA GLN A 407 19.80 -22.84 55.36
C GLN A 407 20.71 -23.63 54.40
N VAL A 408 20.13 -24.51 53.59
CA VAL A 408 20.85 -25.26 52.56
C VAL A 408 21.46 -24.32 51.53
N ILE A 409 20.66 -23.37 51.02
CA ILE A 409 21.08 -22.38 50.05
C ILE A 409 22.20 -21.50 50.62
N ALA A 410 22.06 -21.02 51.86
CA ALA A 410 23.09 -20.24 52.52
C ALA A 410 24.41 -21.03 52.69
N ALA A 411 24.32 -22.30 53.09
CA ALA A 411 25.50 -23.16 53.23
C ALA A 411 26.20 -23.41 51.89
N LEU A 412 25.45 -23.72 50.83
CA LEU A 412 25.99 -23.91 49.49
C LEU A 412 26.61 -22.63 48.93
N ALA A 413 25.94 -21.48 49.12
CA ALA A 413 26.46 -20.19 48.68
C ALA A 413 27.75 -19.80 49.42
N ALA A 414 27.86 -20.09 50.71
CA ALA A 414 29.07 -19.84 51.49
C ALA A 414 30.22 -20.78 51.11
N GLY A 415 29.93 -22.08 50.93
CA GLY A 415 30.95 -23.10 50.66
C GLY A 415 31.52 -23.10 49.24
N TYR A 416 30.72 -22.66 48.25
CA TYR A 416 31.07 -22.82 46.83
C TYR A 416 31.07 -21.52 46.02
N LYS A 417 31.12 -20.37 46.70
CA LYS A 417 31.21 -19.05 46.06
C LYS A 417 32.38 -19.00 45.07
N GLY A 418 32.08 -18.62 43.83
CA GLY A 418 33.09 -18.48 42.77
C GLY A 418 33.53 -19.80 42.12
N GLN A 419 33.09 -20.96 42.62
CA GLN A 419 33.31 -22.27 41.98
C GLN A 419 32.12 -22.67 41.11
N VAL A 420 30.91 -22.45 41.63
CA VAL A 420 29.66 -22.61 40.89
C VAL A 420 28.78 -21.39 41.11
N GLU A 421 27.95 -21.07 40.13
CA GLU A 421 27.00 -19.96 40.18
C GLU A 421 25.59 -20.45 40.54
N ARG A 422 25.28 -21.71 40.20
CA ARG A 422 24.03 -22.38 40.52
C ARG A 422 24.28 -23.67 41.28
N ALA A 423 23.29 -24.12 42.02
CA ALA A 423 23.29 -25.45 42.63
C ALA A 423 21.96 -26.17 42.41
N ILE A 424 22.05 -27.48 42.20
CA ILE A 424 20.94 -28.42 42.25
C ILE A 424 21.08 -29.17 43.56
N PHE A 425 20.11 -29.03 44.46
CA PHE A 425 20.13 -29.75 45.73
C PHE A 425 18.81 -30.45 46.01
N GLY A 426 18.87 -31.53 46.79
CA GLY A 426 17.66 -32.27 47.16
C GLY A 426 17.96 -33.69 47.60
N THR A 427 16.91 -34.50 47.63
CA THR A 427 16.99 -35.88 48.10
C THR A 427 16.09 -36.79 47.28
N ALA A 428 16.52 -38.04 47.10
CA ALA A 428 15.70 -39.13 46.62
C ALA A 428 15.55 -40.19 47.71
N ARG A 429 14.37 -40.79 47.84
CA ARG A 429 14.01 -41.73 48.90
C ARG A 429 13.36 -42.98 48.32
N ILE A 430 13.60 -44.13 48.94
CA ILE A 430 12.79 -45.34 48.71
C ILE A 430 11.36 -45.08 49.20
N SER A 431 10.40 -45.07 48.29
CA SER A 431 8.98 -44.88 48.64
C SER A 431 8.23 -46.20 48.81
N GLU A 432 8.65 -47.24 48.08
CA GLU A 432 7.97 -48.54 48.09
C GLU A 432 8.93 -49.66 47.70
N THR A 433 8.76 -50.84 48.26
CA THR A 433 9.45 -52.06 47.84
C THR A 433 8.44 -53.20 47.83
N VAL A 434 8.29 -53.83 46.66
CA VAL A 434 7.37 -54.95 46.44
C VAL A 434 8.18 -56.12 45.91
N GLN A 435 8.00 -57.30 46.50
CA GLN A 435 8.58 -58.54 46.01
C GLN A 435 7.49 -59.38 45.34
N GLU A 436 7.63 -59.63 44.05
CA GLU A 436 6.72 -60.45 43.26
C GLU A 436 7.48 -61.67 42.73
N GLY A 437 7.33 -62.81 43.42
CA GLY A 437 8.06 -64.04 43.09
C GLY A 437 9.58 -63.86 43.23
N GLN A 438 10.32 -64.05 42.12
CA GLN A 438 11.77 -63.86 42.05
C GLN A 438 12.19 -62.43 41.68
N THR A 439 11.24 -61.54 41.38
CA THR A 439 11.51 -60.17 40.95
C THR A 439 11.31 -59.20 42.10
N ILE A 440 12.27 -58.30 42.30
CA ILE A 440 12.17 -57.22 43.28
C ILE A 440 11.87 -55.92 42.53
N LEU A 441 10.76 -55.29 42.88
CA LEU A 441 10.29 -54.04 42.33
C LEU A 441 10.46 -52.94 43.37
N ILE A 442 11.18 -51.87 43.01
CA ILE A 442 11.48 -50.77 43.92
C ILE A 442 11.00 -49.47 43.30
N GLN A 443 10.30 -48.68 44.11
CA GLN A 443 9.91 -47.33 43.77
C GLN A 443 10.67 -46.33 44.62
N VAL A 444 11.17 -45.30 43.95
CA VAL A 444 11.84 -44.16 44.58
C VAL A 444 11.12 -42.87 44.21
N SER A 445 11.13 -41.90 45.11
CA SER A 445 10.64 -40.55 44.89
C SER A 445 11.74 -39.54 45.18
N GLY A 446 11.85 -38.50 44.36
CA GLY A 446 12.88 -37.48 44.53
C GLY A 446 12.35 -36.08 44.31
N ALA A 447 12.92 -35.16 45.07
CA ALA A 447 12.64 -33.74 45.03
C ALA A 447 13.97 -32.99 44.92
N VAL A 448 14.12 -32.16 43.89
CA VAL A 448 15.31 -31.33 43.67
C VAL A 448 14.93 -29.89 43.37
N LYS A 449 15.81 -28.97 43.75
CA LYS A 449 15.66 -27.53 43.52
C LYS A 449 16.90 -27.01 42.84
N VAL A 450 16.71 -26.12 41.86
CA VAL A 450 17.78 -25.36 41.21
C VAL A 450 17.77 -23.96 41.80
N VAL A 451 18.90 -23.52 42.33
CA VAL A 451 19.05 -22.20 42.96
C VAL A 451 20.19 -21.41 42.31
N GLU A 452 20.00 -20.10 42.20
CA GLU A 452 21.08 -19.16 41.93
C GLU A 452 21.75 -18.76 43.26
N LEU A 453 23.03 -19.10 43.42
CA LEU A 453 23.70 -18.94 44.72
C LEU A 453 23.93 -17.48 45.11
N ALA A 454 24.07 -16.58 44.14
CA ALA A 454 24.30 -15.15 44.39
C ALA A 454 23.09 -14.45 45.01
N SER A 455 21.88 -14.75 44.51
CA SER A 455 20.63 -14.14 44.98
C SER A 455 19.89 -15.00 46.00
N GLY A 456 20.23 -16.30 46.09
CA GLY A 456 19.49 -17.30 46.85
C GLY A 456 18.12 -17.64 46.24
N LYS A 457 17.82 -17.16 45.04
CA LYS A 457 16.53 -17.38 44.37
C LYS A 457 16.44 -18.82 43.86
N VAL A 458 15.41 -19.54 44.30
CA VAL A 458 15.04 -20.83 43.71
C VAL A 458 14.48 -20.57 42.31
N LEU A 459 15.17 -21.05 41.30
CA LEU A 459 14.81 -20.91 39.89
C LEU A 459 13.80 -21.96 39.46
N LEU A 460 13.91 -23.17 40.03
CA LEU A 460 13.08 -24.31 39.67
C LEU A 460 13.00 -25.31 40.82
N ALA A 461 11.84 -25.97 40.98
CA ALA A 461 11.66 -27.12 41.84
C ALA A 461 11.01 -28.26 41.05
N VAL A 462 11.58 -29.46 41.11
CA VAL A 462 11.11 -30.64 40.36
C VAL A 462 10.94 -31.81 41.31
N ASN A 463 9.80 -32.48 41.22
CA ASN A 463 9.52 -33.72 41.93
C ASN A 463 9.19 -34.83 40.93
N LYS A 464 9.75 -36.02 41.12
CA LYS A 464 9.51 -37.20 40.28
C LYS A 464 9.46 -38.47 41.10
N THR A 465 8.84 -39.49 40.53
CA THR A 465 8.85 -40.87 41.05
C THR A 465 9.32 -41.79 39.94
N LYS A 466 10.05 -42.85 40.31
CA LYS A 466 10.50 -43.86 39.37
C LYS A 466 10.42 -45.24 39.99
N ARG A 467 10.07 -46.22 39.17
CA ARG A 467 10.01 -47.63 39.55
C ARG A 467 10.94 -48.42 38.66
N ALA A 468 11.69 -49.35 39.25
CA ALA A 468 12.54 -50.28 38.52
C ALA A 468 12.49 -51.67 39.14
N GLN A 469 12.78 -52.66 38.30
CA GLN A 469 12.90 -54.05 38.71
C GLN A 469 14.36 -54.50 38.59
N GLY A 470 14.77 -55.46 39.40
CA GLY A 470 16.11 -56.03 39.34
C GLY A 470 16.16 -57.49 39.82
N SER A 471 17.23 -58.17 39.43
CA SER A 471 17.55 -59.53 39.89
C SER A 471 18.04 -59.59 41.34
N SER A 472 18.29 -58.44 41.97
CA SER A 472 18.56 -58.27 43.39
C SER A 472 18.06 -56.91 43.87
N ALA A 473 17.86 -56.75 45.18
CA ALA A 473 17.41 -55.47 45.77
C ALA A 473 18.39 -54.33 45.46
N SER A 474 19.70 -54.59 45.56
CA SER A 474 20.74 -53.60 45.25
C SER A 474 20.73 -53.18 43.77
N ALA A 475 20.55 -54.13 42.84
CA ALA A 475 20.48 -53.83 41.41
C ALA A 475 19.21 -53.06 41.05
N ALA A 476 18.07 -53.42 41.65
CA ALA A 476 16.80 -52.72 41.50
C ALA A 476 16.90 -51.28 42.05
N LEU A 477 17.51 -51.09 43.23
CA LEU A 477 17.74 -49.77 43.84
C LEU A 477 18.58 -48.87 42.96
N ALA A 478 19.76 -49.35 42.53
CA ALA A 478 20.68 -48.55 41.73
C ALA A 478 20.03 -48.12 40.41
N THR A 479 19.31 -49.04 39.76
CA THR A 479 18.57 -48.74 38.53
C THR A 479 17.44 -47.73 38.78
N ALA A 480 16.69 -47.86 39.88
CA ALA A 480 15.59 -46.97 40.20
C ALA A 480 16.08 -45.53 40.45
N PHE A 481 17.10 -45.35 41.30
CA PHE A 481 17.67 -44.04 41.61
C PHE A 481 18.35 -43.41 40.39
N LYS A 482 19.14 -44.18 39.63
CA LYS A 482 19.78 -43.66 38.42
C LYS A 482 18.76 -43.15 37.40
N LYS A 483 17.72 -43.93 37.11
CA LYS A 483 16.65 -43.52 36.19
C LYS A 483 15.82 -42.35 36.72
N LEU A 484 15.63 -42.25 38.04
CA LEU A 484 15.01 -41.07 38.65
C LEU A 484 15.88 -39.82 38.42
N GLY A 485 17.20 -39.93 38.60
CA GLY A 485 18.15 -38.87 38.31
C GLY A 485 18.13 -38.42 36.86
N GLU A 486 18.06 -39.36 35.91
CA GLU A 486 17.90 -39.07 34.48
C GLU A 486 16.59 -38.31 34.19
N ASP A 487 15.45 -38.78 34.72
CA ASP A 487 14.15 -38.10 34.54
C ASP A 487 14.13 -36.69 35.13
N LEU A 488 14.76 -36.48 36.30
CA LEU A 488 14.92 -35.17 36.92
C LEU A 488 15.82 -34.27 36.07
N GLY A 489 16.92 -34.79 35.55
CA GLY A 489 17.87 -34.07 34.69
C GLY A 489 17.22 -33.62 33.39
N GLN A 490 16.44 -34.48 32.75
CA GLN A 490 15.67 -34.12 31.56
C GLN A 490 14.65 -33.02 31.84
N ALA A 491 13.95 -33.08 32.98
CA ALA A 491 12.98 -32.06 33.36
C ALA A 491 13.65 -30.70 33.60
N ILE A 492 14.80 -30.67 34.26
CA ILE A 492 15.61 -29.45 34.46
C ILE A 492 16.10 -28.92 33.11
N ALA A 493 16.67 -29.79 32.26
CA ALA A 493 17.16 -29.40 30.95
C ALA A 493 16.06 -28.76 30.10
N ASN A 494 14.85 -29.32 30.09
CA ASN A 494 13.73 -28.80 29.30
C ASN A 494 13.18 -27.46 29.80
N GLN A 495 13.36 -27.14 31.08
CA GLN A 495 12.79 -25.93 31.68
C GLN A 495 13.81 -24.80 31.83
N LEU A 496 15.11 -25.13 31.80
CA LEU A 496 16.19 -24.14 31.89
C LEU A 496 16.92 -23.90 30.57
N ARG A 497 16.91 -24.85 29.63
CA ARG A 497 17.34 -24.58 28.23
C ARG A 497 16.38 -23.63 27.56
#